data_AF-A0A7Y0UTP7-F1
#
_entry.id   AF-A0A7Y0UTP7-F1
#
_cell.length_a   1.000
_cell.length_b   1.000
_cell.length_c   1.000
_cell.angle_alpha   90.00
_cell.angle_beta   90.00
_cell.angle_gamma   90.00
#
_symmetry.space_group_name_H-M   'P 1'
#
loop_
_entity.id
_entity.type
_entity.pdbx_description
1 polymer ?
#
loop_
_entity_poly.entity_id
_entity_poly.type
_entity_poly.pdbx_seq_one_letter_code
_entity_poly.pdbx_strand_id
1 'polypeptide(L)'
;MTTPLLEQLSHIAEELGLPYAVGLYVQTPAPDTYLVFTPLTDSLEVFADNTPGIEVEEVRIALFTKTNYLALRDQITKALISARLVITGRRYIGYEADTGFHHYSIDVSSFRACP
;
A
#
# COMPACT_ATOMS: atom_id res chain seq x y z
N MET A 1 -0.31 -21.05 -5.34
CA MET A 1 0.35 -19.86 -5.91
C MET A 1 0.32 -18.79 -4.84
N THR A 2 1.43 -18.10 -4.61
CA THR A 2 1.52 -17.00 -3.66
C THR A 2 0.73 -15.80 -4.21
N THR A 3 -0.13 -15.18 -3.40
CA THR A 3 -0.90 -13.99 -3.80
C THR A 3 0.05 -12.82 -4.08
N PRO A 4 -0.09 -12.04 -5.17
CA PRO A 4 0.71 -10.84 -5.42
C PRO A 4 0.50 -9.75 -4.35
N LEU A 5 1.48 -8.87 -4.16
CA LEU A 5 1.44 -7.81 -3.13
C LEU A 5 0.21 -6.91 -3.30
N LEU A 6 -0.07 -6.46 -4.53
CA LEU A 6 -1.20 -5.55 -4.77
C LEU A 6 -2.54 -6.18 -4.37
N GLU A 7 -2.73 -7.47 -4.64
CA GLU A 7 -3.94 -8.22 -4.26
C GLU A 7 -4.06 -8.39 -2.73
N GLN A 8 -2.95 -8.63 -2.03
CA GLN A 8 -2.96 -8.61 -0.56
C GLN A 8 -3.34 -7.25 0.01
N LEU A 9 -2.84 -6.16 -0.59
CA LEU A 9 -3.18 -4.80 -0.15
C LEU A 9 -4.65 -4.48 -0.41
N SER A 10 -5.20 -4.94 -1.54
CA SER A 10 -6.63 -4.85 -1.83
C SER A 10 -7.47 -5.55 -0.77
N HIS A 11 -7.14 -6.79 -0.41
CA HIS A 11 -7.86 -7.50 0.65
C HIS A 11 -7.75 -6.83 2.01
N ILE A 12 -6.57 -6.32 2.37
CA ILE A 12 -6.40 -5.53 3.60
C ILE A 12 -7.30 -4.28 3.58
N ALA A 13 -7.37 -3.56 2.47
CA ALA A 13 -8.24 -2.38 2.37
C ALA A 13 -9.72 -2.75 2.52
N GLU A 14 -10.16 -3.85 1.89
CA GLU A 14 -11.51 -4.38 2.01
C GLU A 14 -11.85 -4.77 3.46
N GLU A 15 -10.96 -5.50 4.14
CA GLU A 15 -11.13 -5.90 5.54
C GLU A 15 -11.19 -4.69 6.50
N LEU A 16 -10.45 -3.63 6.20
CA LEU A 16 -10.48 -2.38 6.97
C LEU A 16 -11.65 -1.45 6.57
N GLY A 17 -12.43 -1.79 5.54
CA GLY A 17 -13.53 -0.98 5.03
C GLY A 17 -13.06 0.33 4.40
N LEU A 18 -11.84 0.36 3.85
CA LEU A 18 -11.24 1.55 3.23
C LEU A 18 -11.39 1.49 1.71
N PRO A 19 -12.11 2.45 1.10
CA PRO A 19 -12.14 2.58 -0.36
C PRO A 19 -10.72 2.76 -0.90
N TYR A 20 -10.41 2.12 -2.02
CA TYR A 20 -9.09 2.23 -2.64
C TYR A 20 -9.18 2.31 -4.17
N ALA A 21 -8.12 2.82 -4.78
CA ALA A 21 -7.88 2.75 -6.22
C ALA A 21 -6.41 2.44 -6.49
N VAL A 22 -6.11 2.04 -7.73
CA VAL A 22 -4.74 1.80 -8.20
C VAL A 22 -4.34 2.94 -9.14
N GLY A 23 -3.22 3.60 -8.85
CA GLY A 23 -2.67 4.72 -9.62
C GLY A 23 -3.41 6.05 -9.43
N LEU A 24 -4.73 6.07 -9.61
CA LEU A 24 -5.54 7.29 -9.51
C LEU A 24 -6.95 7.01 -8.99
N TYR A 25 -7.41 7.82 -8.04
CA TYR A 25 -8.81 7.81 -7.62
C TYR A 25 -9.63 8.78 -8.48
N VAL A 26 -10.54 8.25 -9.31
CA VAL A 26 -11.28 9.04 -10.32
C VAL A 26 -12.75 9.29 -9.98
N GLN A 27 -13.29 8.66 -8.92
CA GLN A 27 -14.70 8.79 -8.58
C GLN A 27 -14.98 10.14 -7.91
N THR A 28 -16.09 10.78 -8.32
CA THR A 28 -16.54 12.06 -7.79
C THR A 28 -17.98 11.96 -7.24
N PRO A 29 -18.25 12.52 -6.05
CA PRO A 29 -17.28 13.06 -5.10
C PRO A 29 -16.38 11.96 -4.52
N ALA A 30 -15.13 12.30 -4.23
CA ALA A 30 -14.23 11.39 -3.51
C ALA A 30 -14.74 11.20 -2.07
N PRO A 31 -14.61 10.00 -1.49
CA PRO A 31 -14.96 9.77 -0.09
C PRO A 31 -14.02 10.55 0.84
N ASP A 32 -14.46 10.79 2.08
CA ASP A 32 -13.66 11.52 3.07
C ASP A 32 -12.42 10.75 3.55
N THR A 33 -12.31 9.47 3.22
CA THR A 33 -11.12 8.65 3.41
C THR A 33 -11.00 7.64 2.28
N TYR A 34 -9.82 7.55 1.66
CA TYR A 34 -9.50 6.52 0.67
C TYR A 34 -7.99 6.29 0.59
N LEU A 35 -7.65 5.17 -0.06
CA LEU A 35 -6.28 4.79 -0.36
C LEU A 35 -6.02 4.88 -1.88
N VAL A 36 -4.80 5.23 -2.25
CA VAL A 36 -4.29 5.03 -3.61
C VAL A 36 -3.05 4.16 -3.53
N PHE A 37 -3.08 3.04 -4.26
CA PHE A 37 -1.95 2.14 -4.38
C PHE A 37 -1.18 2.48 -5.65
N THR A 38 0.11 2.78 -5.49
CA THR A 38 1.03 3.01 -6.60
C THR A 38 2.12 1.95 -6.55
N PRO A 39 2.08 0.93 -7.44
CA PRO A 39 3.19 0.01 -7.61
C PRO A 39 4.49 0.77 -7.91
N LEU A 40 5.57 0.41 -7.23
CA LEU A 40 6.88 1.05 -7.32
C LEU A 40 7.91 0.14 -7.97
N THR A 41 7.98 -1.12 -7.54
CA THR A 41 8.96 -2.09 -8.04
C THR A 41 8.32 -3.46 -8.16
N ASP A 42 8.71 -4.16 -9.21
CA ASP A 42 8.42 -5.56 -9.48
C ASP A 42 9.70 -6.12 -10.11
N SER A 43 10.47 -6.86 -9.33
CA SER A 43 11.79 -7.33 -9.72
C SER A 43 12.09 -8.73 -9.22
N LEU A 44 12.85 -9.46 -10.01
CA LEU A 44 13.38 -10.76 -9.67
C LEU A 44 14.83 -10.61 -9.21
N GLU A 45 15.17 -11.22 -8.09
CA GLU A 45 16.47 -11.16 -7.44
C GLU A 45 17.04 -12.56 -7.15
N VAL A 46 18.31 -12.60 -6.73
CA VAL A 46 19.05 -13.82 -6.36
C VAL A 46 19.06 -14.85 -7.50
N PHE A 47 19.96 -14.69 -8.46
CA PHE A 47 20.02 -15.55 -9.64
C PHE A 47 21.06 -16.67 -9.51
N ALA A 48 20.65 -17.89 -9.82
CA ALA A 48 21.51 -19.05 -10.02
C ALA A 48 20.91 -19.97 -11.10
N ASP A 49 21.74 -20.64 -11.89
CA ASP A 49 21.32 -21.63 -12.89
C ASP A 49 20.24 -21.13 -13.90
N ASN A 50 20.30 -19.84 -14.27
CA ASN A 50 19.30 -19.15 -15.11
C ASN A 50 17.89 -19.10 -14.52
N THR A 51 17.77 -19.19 -13.19
CA THR A 51 16.51 -19.05 -12.47
C THR A 51 16.62 -17.97 -11.39
N PRO A 52 15.57 -17.15 -11.19
CA PRO A 52 15.50 -16.23 -10.05
C PRO A 52 15.11 -17.00 -8.78
N GLY A 53 15.62 -16.57 -7.64
CA GLY A 53 15.32 -17.17 -6.34
C GLY A 53 14.26 -16.39 -5.56
N ILE A 54 14.19 -15.07 -5.75
CA ILE A 54 13.29 -14.18 -5.01
C ILE A 54 12.55 -13.24 -5.96
N GLU A 55 11.26 -13.05 -5.71
CA GLU A 55 10.43 -11.99 -6.26
C GLU A 55 10.27 -10.89 -5.19
N VAL A 56 10.51 -9.65 -5.62
CA VAL A 56 10.37 -8.44 -4.80
C VAL A 56 9.34 -7.53 -5.47
N GLU A 57 8.25 -7.28 -4.75
CA GLU A 57 7.25 -6.29 -5.12
C GLU A 57 7.26 -5.17 -4.08
N GLU A 58 7.13 -3.92 -4.52
CA GLU A 58 6.96 -2.76 -3.64
C GLU A 58 5.80 -1.88 -4.12
N VAL A 59 4.95 -1.45 -3.19
CA VAL A 59 3.80 -0.58 -3.43
C VAL A 59 3.79 0.55 -2.42
N ARG A 60 3.54 1.77 -2.90
CA ARG A 60 3.19 2.92 -2.07
C ARG A 60 1.69 2.96 -1.83
N ILE A 61 1.31 3.00 -0.57
CA ILE A 61 -0.05 3.28 -0.11
C ILE A 61 -0.11 4.75 0.26
N ALA A 62 -0.83 5.55 -0.52
CA ALA A 62 -1.18 6.93 -0.17
C ALA A 62 -2.54 6.93 0.52
N LEU A 63 -2.57 7.29 1.80
CA LEU A 63 -3.78 7.54 2.57
C LEU A 63 -4.16 9.02 2.42
N PHE A 64 -5.38 9.25 1.94
CA PHE A 64 -6.04 10.54 1.96
C PHE A 64 -7.18 10.48 2.96
N THR A 65 -7.20 11.37 3.94
CA THR A 65 -8.30 11.43 4.92
C THR A 65 -8.55 12.85 5.42
N LYS A 66 -9.82 13.25 5.52
CA LYS A 66 -10.22 14.49 6.21
C LYS A 66 -10.33 14.31 7.73
N THR A 67 -10.09 13.10 8.21
CA THR A 67 -10.22 12.71 9.62
C THR A 67 -8.84 12.54 10.28
N ASN A 68 -8.78 11.94 11.47
CA ASN A 68 -7.53 11.71 12.18
C ASN A 68 -6.65 10.65 11.48
N TYR A 69 -5.70 11.12 10.68
CA TYR A 69 -4.76 10.27 9.96
C TYR A 69 -3.89 9.38 10.87
N LEU A 70 -3.66 9.75 12.14
CA LEU A 70 -2.83 8.96 13.06
C LEU A 70 -3.51 7.62 13.40
N ALA A 71 -4.81 7.64 13.66
CA ALA A 71 -5.57 6.43 13.97
C ALA A 71 -5.62 5.47 12.77
N LEU A 72 -5.87 6.02 11.57
CA LEU A 72 -5.88 5.24 10.32
C LEU A 72 -4.49 4.69 9.97
N ARG A 73 -3.43 5.49 10.12
CA ARG A 73 -2.04 5.05 9.97
C ARG A 73 -1.74 3.85 10.87
N ASP A 74 -2.15 3.90 12.14
CA ASP A 74 -1.86 2.85 13.10
C ASP A 74 -2.65 1.56 12.79
N GLN A 75 -3.92 1.71 12.39
CA GLN A 75 -4.76 0.60 11.93
C GLN A 75 -4.15 -0.09 10.70
N ILE A 76 -3.78 0.68 9.67
CA ILE A 76 -3.15 0.15 8.45
C ILE A 76 -1.81 -0.52 8.79
N THR A 77 -0.97 0.14 9.60
CA THR A 77 0.33 -0.43 10.04
C THR A 77 0.14 -1.80 10.69
N LYS A 78 -0.84 -1.93 11.59
CA LYS A 78 -1.11 -3.19 12.28
C LYS A 78 -1.57 -4.29 11.31
N ALA A 79 -2.42 -3.95 10.34
CA ALA A 79 -2.89 -4.90 9.33
C ALA A 79 -1.74 -5.40 8.44
N LEU A 80 -0.88 -4.50 7.96
CA LEU A 80 0.29 -4.84 7.15
C LEU A 80 1.27 -5.78 7.89
N ILE A 81 1.55 -5.48 9.16
CA ILE A 81 2.41 -6.35 10.00
C ILE A 81 1.75 -7.72 10.21
N SER A 82 0.43 -7.75 10.44
CA SER A 82 -0.32 -9.00 10.63
C SER A 82 -0.30 -9.88 9.36
N ALA A 83 -0.30 -9.24 8.18
CA ALA A 83 -0.13 -9.89 6.89
C ALA A 83 1.33 -10.26 6.56
N ARG A 84 2.28 -10.04 7.49
CA ARG A 84 3.71 -10.30 7.32
C ARG A 84 4.37 -9.54 6.16
N LEU A 85 3.84 -8.36 5.85
CA LEU A 85 4.43 -7.46 4.86
C LEU A 85 5.50 -6.57 5.50
N VAL A 86 6.51 -6.18 4.71
CA VAL A 86 7.61 -5.33 5.17
C VAL A 86 7.25 -3.87 4.92
N ILE A 87 7.22 -3.05 5.97
CA ILE A 87 7.04 -1.60 5.81
C ILE A 87 8.42 -0.98 5.59
N THR A 88 8.69 -0.50 4.38
CA THR A 88 9.97 0.09 3.97
C THR A 88 10.05 1.59 4.28
N GLY A 89 8.91 2.26 4.41
CA GLY A 89 8.88 3.68 4.76
C GLY A 89 7.51 4.17 5.20
N ARG A 90 7.49 5.22 6.05
CA ARG A 90 6.27 5.94 6.43
C ARG A 90 6.57 7.42 6.56
N ARG A 91 5.71 8.27 6.00
CA ARG A 91 5.92 9.72 5.96
C ARG A 91 4.59 10.46 5.88
N TYR A 92 4.49 11.57 6.62
CA TYR A 92 3.44 12.55 6.40
C TYR A 92 3.84 13.42 5.20
N ILE A 93 2.95 13.54 4.22
CA ILE A 93 3.22 14.30 2.99
C ILE A 93 2.76 15.75 3.17
N GLY A 94 1.54 15.96 3.65
CA GLY A 94 1.01 17.30 3.82
C GLY A 94 -0.50 17.33 4.08
N TYR A 95 -0.98 18.54 4.33
CA TYR A 95 -2.41 18.85 4.32
C TYR A 95 -2.73 19.60 3.01
N GLU A 96 -3.70 19.10 2.26
CA GLU A 96 -4.15 19.67 1.00
C GLU A 96 -5.29 20.64 1.28
N ALA A 97 -5.00 21.95 1.28
CA ALA A 97 -5.98 22.96 1.67
C ALA A 97 -7.23 23.00 0.77
N ASP A 98 -7.07 22.73 -0.53
CA ASP A 98 -8.15 22.79 -1.52
C ASP A 98 -9.15 21.64 -1.37
N THR A 99 -8.69 20.48 -0.90
CA THR A 99 -9.50 19.25 -0.79
C THR A 99 -9.84 18.92 0.67
N GLY A 100 -9.07 19.43 1.63
CA GLY A 100 -9.17 19.15 3.05
C GLY A 100 -8.53 17.84 3.50
N PHE A 101 -7.76 17.17 2.64
CA PHE A 101 -7.15 15.88 2.98
C PHE A 101 -5.81 16.03 3.69
N HIS A 102 -5.61 15.24 4.74
CA HIS A 102 -4.28 14.81 5.17
C HIS A 102 -3.80 13.69 4.25
N HIS A 103 -2.63 13.89 3.66
CA HIS A 103 -1.93 12.89 2.86
C HIS A 103 -0.80 12.28 3.67
N TYR A 104 -0.89 10.97 3.92
CA TYR A 104 0.15 10.16 4.55
C TYR A 104 0.52 9.01 3.62
N SER A 105 1.81 8.69 3.48
CA SER A 105 2.22 7.56 2.64
C SER A 105 2.95 6.48 3.45
N ILE A 106 2.68 5.23 3.11
CA ILE A 106 3.29 4.02 3.65
C ILE A 106 3.81 3.22 2.45
N ASP A 107 5.11 2.99 2.39
CA ASP A 107 5.72 2.11 1.39
C ASP A 107 5.86 0.72 1.99
N VAL A 108 5.47 -0.29 1.20
CA VAL A 108 5.37 -1.68 1.63
C VAL A 108 5.96 -2.58 0.57
N SER A 109 6.78 -3.54 0.99
CA SER A 109 7.36 -4.57 0.13
C SER A 109 6.95 -5.97 0.54
N SER A 110 6.98 -6.88 -0.42
CA SER A 110 6.99 -8.32 -0.16
C SER A 110 8.20 -8.97 -0.81
N PHE A 111 8.73 -10.00 -0.14
CA PHE A 111 9.87 -10.79 -0.59
C PHE A 111 9.44 -12.25 -0.58
N ARG A 112 9.35 -12.86 -1.76
CA ARG A 112 8.78 -14.21 -1.94
C ARG A 112 9.78 -15.09 -2.65
N ALA A 113 9.83 -16.37 -2.30
CA ALA A 113 10.56 -17.32 -3.12
C ALA A 113 9.86 -17.48 -4.47
N CYS A 114 10.64 -17.44 -5.55
CA CYS A 114 10.13 -17.79 -6.87
C CYS A 114 9.71 -19.27 -6.91
N PRO A 115 8.69 -19.62 -7.71
CA PRO A 115 8.23 -20.99 -7.87
C PRO A 115 9.25 -21.90 -8.56
#